data_AF-A0A8W8LP29-F1
#
_entry.id   AF-A0A8W8LP29-F1
#
_cell.length_a   1.000
_cell.length_b   1.000
_cell.length_c   1.000
_cell.angle_alpha   90.00
_cell.angle_beta   90.00
_cell.angle_gamma   90.00
#
_symmetry.space_group_name_H-M   'P 1'
#
loop_
_entity.id
_entity.type
_entity.pdbx_description
1 polymer ?
#
loop_
_entity_poly.entity_id
_entity_poly.type
_entity_poly.pdbx_seq_one_letter_code
_entity_poly.pdbx_strand_id
1 'polypeptide(L)'
;MRACGLNTVETYVPWNLHEEYPGEFNYSGILDVREFIRQAGEEGLFVIFRPGPYICAEWDWGGMPSWLLKDPDIKVRSNYPPYVEAVRRFYNDLIPRITDLQRSNGGPIIAVQVENEFGSYSTEVDHLHTIREILLNNGIKELLLTSENIFGLQRAPFYKYALPTANFPSMEDGSKLFRMIREWSPEFPLMVMEFWPGWFDHWGQPHKGLDIPAFEACLSGVLDAGGSFNMYMFHGGTNFGFMAGANYFEGSHYKPDVTSYDYDAPLSEAGDITPKYMRAREIILEKGLKPQGITSLPEIPPNLPKKAYGKIAVSQYLDFRTVLSLMTAITSTEPALMENLDYHQGYGQCFGYVLYQAEIQAGTELSFTDIPKDRAQVFVNGEEKAVLNWLSTDKKINLGQISDGSSLEILVENHGRVNYIEYGSNRFNEERKGICGSVKLDEKEIKQWRIFPLDFKSKFLDSLHRCSNWKSPVEGVRGPLVAKTTLHIDSSPCDTFLDMKGWNKGIVIVNNFNLGRYWKVGPTRTLYIPAPLLKQGQNEILIFEQHESCGTVSFIDAPLLGEKVVTKEVDSACYPTESV
;
A
#
# COMPACT_ATOMS: atom_id res chain seq x y z
N MET A 1 -1.65 -22.26 0.95
CA MET A 1 -1.31 -22.29 2.39
C MET A 1 -1.41 -23.69 2.99
N ARG A 2 -2.62 -24.29 3.05
CA ARG A 2 -2.85 -25.61 3.66
C ARG A 2 -1.90 -26.72 3.21
N ALA A 3 -1.62 -26.83 1.91
CA ALA A 3 -0.71 -27.84 1.36
C ALA A 3 0.76 -27.67 1.83
N CYS A 4 1.16 -26.48 2.27
CA CYS A 4 2.46 -26.20 2.88
C CYS A 4 2.53 -26.76 4.32
N GLY A 5 1.38 -27.07 4.93
CA GLY A 5 1.28 -27.54 6.32
C GLY A 5 0.89 -26.45 7.33
N LEU A 6 0.58 -25.25 6.86
CA LEU A 6 -0.03 -24.21 7.70
C LEU A 6 -1.46 -24.62 8.10
N ASN A 7 -1.82 -24.31 9.34
CA ASN A 7 -3.15 -24.57 9.92
C ASN A 7 -3.97 -23.30 10.17
N THR A 8 -3.36 -22.13 9.98
CA THR A 8 -3.94 -20.82 10.27
C THR A 8 -3.55 -19.85 9.16
N VAL A 9 -4.48 -18.98 8.77
CA VAL A 9 -4.20 -17.77 7.99
C VAL A 9 -4.43 -16.55 8.87
N GLU A 10 -3.64 -15.52 8.67
CA GLU A 10 -3.79 -14.23 9.33
C GLU A 10 -4.14 -13.19 8.28
N THR A 11 -5.01 -12.22 8.62
CA THR A 11 -5.26 -11.06 7.77
C THR A 11 -5.48 -9.78 8.55
N TYR A 12 -4.89 -8.70 8.03
CA TYR A 12 -5.25 -7.32 8.34
C TYR A 12 -6.57 -6.89 7.67
N VAL A 13 -7.06 -5.71 8.04
CA VAL A 13 -8.22 -5.04 7.43
C VAL A 13 -7.88 -3.58 7.09
N PRO A 14 -7.84 -3.18 5.80
CA PRO A 14 -7.51 -1.83 5.39
C PRO A 14 -8.70 -0.88 5.57
N TRP A 15 -8.79 -0.23 6.74
CA TRP A 15 -9.89 0.70 7.07
C TRP A 15 -10.13 1.74 5.96
N ASN A 16 -9.07 2.27 5.36
CA ASN A 16 -9.12 3.27 4.29
C ASN A 16 -9.85 2.84 3.02
N LEU A 17 -9.98 1.54 2.75
CA LEU A 17 -10.79 1.03 1.63
C LEU A 17 -12.19 0.62 2.08
N HIS A 18 -12.33 0.13 3.30
CA HIS A 18 -13.64 -0.23 3.83
C HIS A 18 -14.49 1.00 4.16
N GLU A 19 -13.88 2.12 4.52
CA GLU A 19 -14.54 3.40 4.80
C GLU A 19 -13.76 4.54 4.12
N GLU A 20 -13.66 4.47 2.79
CA GLU A 20 -12.93 5.46 2.00
C GLU A 20 -13.45 6.89 2.22
N TYR A 21 -14.75 7.02 2.53
CA TYR A 21 -15.38 8.24 2.99
C TYR A 21 -16.21 7.98 4.26
N PRO A 22 -16.34 8.96 5.17
CA PRO A 22 -17.00 8.76 6.45
C PRO A 22 -18.41 8.18 6.33
N GLY A 23 -18.63 7.00 6.92
CA GLY A 23 -19.91 6.29 6.93
C GLY A 23 -20.28 5.58 5.62
N GLU A 24 -19.45 5.66 4.58
CA GLU A 24 -19.65 4.96 3.31
C GLU A 24 -18.86 3.65 3.31
N PHE A 25 -19.49 2.56 3.78
CA PHE A 25 -18.82 1.28 3.91
C PHE A 25 -18.87 0.40 2.67
N ASN A 26 -17.74 -0.24 2.30
CA ASN A 26 -17.63 -1.17 1.18
C ASN A 26 -17.03 -2.53 1.59
N TYR A 27 -17.75 -3.61 1.25
CA TYR A 27 -17.33 -5.00 1.44
C TYR A 27 -17.57 -5.86 0.20
N SER A 28 -17.45 -5.27 -0.98
CA SER A 28 -17.68 -5.97 -2.25
C SER A 28 -16.36 -6.37 -2.92
N GLY A 29 -16.39 -7.45 -3.71
CA GLY A 29 -15.25 -7.90 -4.50
C GLY A 29 -14.05 -8.22 -3.61
N ILE A 30 -12.90 -7.59 -3.90
CA ILE A 30 -11.65 -7.78 -3.13
C ILE A 30 -11.76 -7.32 -1.66
N LEU A 31 -12.78 -6.52 -1.32
CA LEU A 31 -13.04 -6.03 0.04
C LEU A 31 -14.05 -6.90 0.80
N ASP A 32 -14.49 -8.05 0.28
CA ASP A 32 -15.34 -8.97 1.04
C ASP A 32 -14.53 -9.79 2.05
N VAL A 33 -14.11 -9.13 3.13
CA VAL A 33 -13.33 -9.75 4.22
C VAL A 33 -14.07 -10.92 4.86
N ARG A 34 -15.40 -10.86 4.91
CA ARG A 34 -16.23 -11.93 5.48
C ARG A 34 -16.13 -13.17 4.61
N GLU A 35 -16.26 -13.02 3.29
CA GLU A 35 -16.12 -14.11 2.34
C GLU A 35 -14.71 -14.73 2.38
N PHE A 36 -13.67 -13.92 2.49
CA PHE A 36 -12.29 -14.42 2.67
C PHE A 36 -12.15 -15.30 3.91
N ILE A 37 -12.65 -14.84 5.06
CA ILE A 37 -12.61 -15.60 6.33
C ILE A 37 -13.41 -16.91 6.20
N ARG A 38 -14.58 -16.85 5.54
CA ARG A 38 -15.42 -18.02 5.29
C ARG A 38 -14.67 -19.07 4.44
N GLN A 39 -14.06 -18.66 3.34
CA GLN A 39 -13.28 -19.54 2.46
C GLN A 39 -12.07 -20.14 3.18
N ALA A 40 -11.37 -19.37 4.01
CA ALA A 40 -10.30 -19.90 4.85
C ALA A 40 -10.80 -21.04 5.76
N GLY A 41 -11.97 -20.86 6.38
CA GLY A 41 -12.62 -21.89 7.17
C GLY A 41 -13.03 -23.13 6.35
N GLU A 42 -13.54 -22.95 5.14
CA GLU A 42 -13.88 -24.05 4.21
C GLU A 42 -12.64 -24.86 3.79
N GLU A 43 -11.50 -24.19 3.64
CA GLU A 43 -10.20 -24.82 3.42
C GLU A 43 -9.61 -25.47 4.69
N GLY A 44 -10.32 -25.39 5.83
CA GLY A 44 -9.90 -25.99 7.08
C GLY A 44 -8.75 -25.25 7.78
N LEU A 45 -8.61 -23.95 7.50
CA LEU A 45 -7.69 -23.06 8.21
C LEU A 45 -8.42 -22.34 9.34
N PHE A 46 -7.74 -22.15 10.46
CA PHE A 46 -8.12 -21.13 11.44
C PHE A 46 -7.78 -19.74 10.92
N VAL A 47 -8.36 -18.71 11.55
CA VAL A 47 -8.09 -17.32 11.23
C VAL A 47 -7.62 -16.56 12.47
N ILE A 48 -6.52 -15.82 12.34
CA ILE A 48 -6.15 -14.73 13.24
C ILE A 48 -6.56 -13.44 12.55
N PHE A 49 -7.41 -12.64 13.21
CA PHE A 49 -7.98 -11.45 12.62
C PHE A 49 -7.32 -10.19 13.21
N ARG A 50 -6.70 -9.35 12.37
CA ARG A 50 -6.00 -8.14 12.82
C ARG A 50 -6.74 -6.89 12.27
N PRO A 51 -7.83 -6.45 12.90
CA PRO A 51 -8.70 -5.41 12.34
C PRO A 51 -8.12 -3.98 12.35
N GLY A 52 -6.93 -3.76 12.93
CA GLY A 52 -6.32 -2.44 13.05
C GLY A 52 -6.69 -1.72 14.36
N PRO A 53 -7.07 -0.43 14.34
CA PRO A 53 -7.47 0.39 13.17
C PRO A 53 -6.29 0.89 12.33
N TYR A 54 -5.07 0.80 12.85
CA TYR A 54 -3.82 0.98 12.12
C TYR A 54 -3.17 -0.39 11.92
N ILE A 55 -2.68 -0.66 10.70
CA ILE A 55 -2.14 -1.96 10.30
C ILE A 55 -0.69 -1.91 9.81
N CYS A 56 -0.11 -0.73 9.63
CA CYS A 56 1.18 -0.57 8.96
C CYS A 56 1.15 -1.21 7.54
N ALA A 57 1.73 -2.41 7.42
CA ALA A 57 1.61 -3.32 6.29
C ALA A 57 2.04 -2.76 4.92
N GLU A 58 2.97 -1.80 4.93
CA GLU A 58 3.44 -1.13 3.71
C GLU A 58 2.30 -0.52 2.85
N TRP A 59 1.19 -0.20 3.52
CA TRP A 59 -0.07 0.23 2.90
C TRP A 59 -0.33 1.71 3.16
N ASP A 60 -1.00 2.43 2.25
CA ASP A 60 -1.22 3.88 2.37
C ASP A 60 -1.72 4.26 3.77
N TRP A 61 -0.92 5.08 4.45
CA TRP A 61 -1.15 5.58 5.81
C TRP A 61 -1.44 4.50 6.86
N GLY A 62 -0.86 3.31 6.68
CA GLY A 62 -1.07 2.19 7.58
C GLY A 62 -2.53 1.74 7.65
N GLY A 63 -3.28 1.90 6.56
CA GLY A 63 -4.69 1.54 6.47
C GLY A 63 -5.64 2.59 7.04
N MET A 64 -5.17 3.70 7.60
CA MET A 64 -6.05 4.75 8.11
C MET A 64 -6.62 5.61 6.96
N PRO A 65 -7.89 6.05 7.04
CA PRO A 65 -8.50 6.82 5.96
C PRO A 65 -8.09 8.30 5.96
N SER A 66 -7.69 8.81 4.80
CA SER A 66 -7.15 10.18 4.66
C SER A 66 -8.08 11.29 5.11
N TRP A 67 -9.40 11.09 5.13
CA TRP A 67 -10.35 12.11 5.58
C TRP A 67 -10.17 12.47 7.07
N LEU A 68 -9.47 11.65 7.86
CA LEU A 68 -9.05 12.02 9.23
C LEU A 68 -8.12 13.25 9.23
N LEU A 69 -7.30 13.40 8.18
CA LEU A 69 -6.37 14.51 8.05
C LEU A 69 -7.06 15.84 7.72
N LYS A 70 -8.36 15.84 7.42
CA LYS A 70 -9.13 17.08 7.26
C LYS A 70 -9.17 17.89 8.57
N ASP A 71 -9.14 17.21 9.71
CA ASP A 71 -8.94 17.86 11.00
C ASP A 71 -7.46 18.29 11.12
N PRO A 72 -7.14 19.60 11.16
CA PRO A 72 -5.78 20.10 11.25
C PRO A 72 -5.04 19.61 12.51
N ASP A 73 -5.78 19.34 13.59
CA ASP A 73 -5.26 19.02 14.92
C ASP A 73 -5.34 17.51 15.24
N ILE A 74 -5.61 16.67 14.23
CA ILE A 74 -5.76 15.23 14.40
C ILE A 74 -4.55 14.62 15.13
N LYS A 75 -4.83 13.70 16.05
CA LYS A 75 -3.82 12.86 16.72
C LYS A 75 -4.21 11.41 16.56
N VAL A 76 -3.75 10.78 15.48
CA VAL A 76 -4.05 9.36 15.23
C VAL A 76 -3.37 8.47 16.25
N ARG A 77 -3.86 7.24 16.38
CA ARG A 77 -3.33 6.22 17.31
C ARG A 77 -3.22 6.75 18.75
N SER A 78 -4.24 7.48 19.20
CA SER A 78 -4.32 8.08 20.53
C SER A 78 -5.76 8.10 21.04
N ASN A 79 -5.99 8.60 22.26
CA ASN A 79 -7.34 8.83 22.78
C ASN A 79 -7.94 10.19 22.40
N TYR A 80 -7.44 10.82 21.32
CA TYR A 80 -8.03 12.04 20.77
C TYR A 80 -9.48 11.79 20.32
N PRO A 81 -10.49 12.53 20.84
CA PRO A 81 -11.88 12.14 20.68
C PRO A 81 -12.36 11.98 19.22
N PRO A 82 -12.03 12.90 18.28
CA PRO A 82 -12.36 12.72 16.88
C PRO A 82 -11.81 11.43 16.25
N TYR A 83 -10.59 11.03 16.61
CA TYR A 83 -10.00 9.78 16.13
C TYR A 83 -10.70 8.55 16.74
N VAL A 84 -10.94 8.55 18.05
CA VAL A 84 -11.63 7.44 18.72
C VAL A 84 -13.05 7.26 18.21
N GLU A 85 -13.77 8.34 17.93
CA GLU A 85 -15.13 8.28 17.37
C GLU A 85 -15.14 7.69 15.95
N ALA A 86 -14.16 8.07 15.13
CA ALA A 86 -13.95 7.45 13.83
C ALA A 86 -13.68 5.94 13.93
N VAL A 87 -12.79 5.52 14.84
CA VAL A 87 -12.51 4.09 15.08
C VAL A 87 -13.77 3.35 15.57
N ARG A 88 -14.55 3.95 16.48
CA ARG A 88 -15.83 3.38 16.93
C ARG A 88 -16.77 3.17 15.77
N ARG A 89 -16.93 4.17 14.89
CA ARG A 89 -17.80 4.06 13.71
C ARG A 89 -17.38 2.91 12.81
N PHE A 90 -16.07 2.77 12.52
CA PHE A 90 -15.55 1.66 11.73
C PHE A 90 -15.82 0.29 12.37
N TYR A 91 -15.51 0.12 13.65
CA TYR A 91 -15.71 -1.17 14.33
C TYR A 91 -17.18 -1.51 14.60
N ASN A 92 -18.04 -0.50 14.77
CA ASN A 92 -19.49 -0.69 14.87
C ASN A 92 -20.09 -1.25 13.57
N ASP A 93 -19.44 -1.05 12.43
CA ASP A 93 -19.86 -1.65 11.16
C ASP A 93 -19.12 -2.97 10.87
N LEU A 94 -17.79 -3.00 11.00
CA LEU A 94 -16.96 -4.15 10.65
C LEU A 94 -17.22 -5.38 11.53
N ILE A 95 -17.16 -5.21 12.86
CA ILE A 95 -17.09 -6.34 13.78
C ILE A 95 -18.39 -7.16 13.79
N PRO A 96 -19.61 -6.56 13.85
CA PRO A 96 -20.85 -7.32 13.78
C PRO A 96 -20.94 -8.28 12.58
N ARG A 97 -20.34 -7.91 11.44
CA ARG A 97 -20.34 -8.70 10.20
C ARG A 97 -19.52 -9.99 10.28
N ILE A 98 -18.63 -10.14 11.26
CA ILE A 98 -17.79 -11.34 11.43
C ILE A 98 -18.04 -12.06 12.75
N THR A 99 -19.00 -11.59 13.56
CA THR A 99 -19.23 -12.13 14.91
C THR A 99 -19.57 -13.63 14.89
N ASP A 100 -20.35 -14.11 13.93
CA ASP A 100 -20.68 -15.53 13.75
C ASP A 100 -19.52 -16.39 13.22
N LEU A 101 -18.47 -15.76 12.67
CA LEU A 101 -17.25 -16.43 12.22
C LEU A 101 -16.23 -16.62 13.34
N GLN A 102 -16.53 -16.14 14.55
CA GLN A 102 -15.75 -16.42 15.75
C GLN A 102 -15.82 -17.89 16.17
N ARG A 103 -14.72 -18.44 16.68
CA ARG A 103 -14.62 -19.85 17.07
C ARG A 103 -15.60 -20.22 18.17
N SER A 104 -15.86 -19.33 19.11
CA SER A 104 -16.90 -19.44 20.14
C SER A 104 -18.31 -19.56 19.57
N ASN A 105 -18.53 -19.18 18.31
CA ASN A 105 -19.78 -19.34 17.57
C ASN A 105 -19.69 -20.41 16.46
N GLY A 106 -18.61 -21.22 16.44
CA GLY A 106 -18.41 -22.30 15.49
C GLY A 106 -17.63 -21.94 14.23
N GLY A 107 -17.21 -20.69 14.07
CA GLY A 107 -16.42 -20.23 12.92
C GLY A 107 -14.90 -20.47 13.03
N PRO A 108 -14.13 -19.96 12.06
CA PRO A 108 -12.68 -20.18 11.99
C PRO A 108 -11.83 -19.16 12.78
N ILE A 109 -12.37 -18.00 13.20
CA ILE A 109 -11.57 -16.96 13.88
C ILE A 109 -11.24 -17.39 15.32
N ILE A 110 -9.97 -17.60 15.63
CA ILE A 110 -9.49 -18.07 16.94
C ILE A 110 -8.84 -17.00 17.81
N ALA A 111 -8.40 -15.89 17.20
CA ALA A 111 -7.81 -14.78 17.92
C ALA A 111 -7.99 -13.46 17.17
N VAL A 112 -7.96 -12.35 17.90
CA VAL A 112 -8.09 -10.99 17.38
C VAL A 112 -6.98 -10.09 17.93
N GLN A 113 -6.28 -9.37 17.07
CA GLN A 113 -5.26 -8.42 17.53
C GLN A 113 -5.86 -7.07 17.96
N VAL A 114 -5.29 -6.50 19.02
CA VAL A 114 -5.56 -5.14 19.49
C VAL A 114 -4.43 -4.22 19.01
N GLU A 115 -4.76 -3.24 18.15
CA GLU A 115 -3.77 -2.31 17.56
C GLU A 115 -2.69 -3.05 16.74
N ASN A 116 -1.54 -2.45 16.48
CA ASN A 116 -0.42 -3.04 15.74
C ASN A 116 0.91 -2.35 16.08
N GLU A 117 1.85 -3.07 16.70
CA GLU A 117 3.18 -2.55 17.07
C GLU A 117 3.12 -1.18 17.75
N PHE A 118 2.20 -1.03 18.71
CA PHE A 118 1.93 0.25 19.34
C PHE A 118 3.15 0.78 20.09
N GLY A 119 3.94 -0.09 20.71
CA GLY A 119 5.17 0.25 21.39
C GLY A 119 6.21 0.94 20.51
N SER A 120 6.19 0.69 19.20
CA SER A 120 7.06 1.36 18.23
C SER A 120 6.63 2.81 17.96
N TYR A 121 5.42 3.19 18.36
CA TYR A 121 4.84 4.53 18.16
C TYR A 121 4.66 5.30 19.47
N SER A 122 4.12 4.65 20.51
CA SER A 122 3.76 5.27 21.78
C SER A 122 3.75 4.27 22.94
N THR A 123 3.83 4.77 24.17
CA THR A 123 3.72 3.98 25.42
C THR A 123 2.39 4.19 26.15
N GLU A 124 1.45 4.93 25.54
CA GLU A 124 0.15 5.30 26.12
C GLU A 124 -0.86 4.14 26.14
N VAL A 125 -0.72 3.24 27.12
CA VAL A 125 -1.53 2.00 27.26
C VAL A 125 -3.03 2.25 27.30
N ASP A 126 -3.46 3.43 27.78
CA ASP A 126 -4.87 3.80 27.81
C ASP A 126 -5.49 3.76 26.40
N HIS A 127 -4.70 3.99 25.35
CA HIS A 127 -5.16 3.81 23.98
C HIS A 127 -5.47 2.34 23.66
N LEU A 128 -4.57 1.41 24.03
CA LEU A 128 -4.79 -0.02 23.87
C LEU A 128 -6.05 -0.49 24.62
N HIS A 129 -6.30 0.05 25.82
CA HIS A 129 -7.55 -0.18 26.55
C HIS A 129 -8.78 0.28 25.78
N THR A 130 -8.74 1.49 25.22
CA THR A 130 -9.84 2.01 24.41
C THR A 130 -10.13 1.10 23.21
N ILE A 131 -9.11 0.71 22.44
CA ILE A 131 -9.30 -0.17 21.28
C ILE A 131 -9.86 -1.53 21.70
N ARG A 132 -9.30 -2.14 22.75
CA ARG A 132 -9.80 -3.40 23.32
C ARG A 132 -11.28 -3.28 23.69
N GLU A 133 -11.67 -2.24 24.43
CA GLU A 133 -13.05 -2.06 24.84
C GLU A 133 -13.98 -1.86 23.64
N ILE A 134 -13.56 -1.16 22.58
CA ILE A 134 -14.38 -1.04 21.36
C ILE A 134 -14.59 -2.41 20.71
N LEU A 135 -13.55 -3.25 20.60
CA LEU A 135 -13.65 -4.61 20.05
C LEU A 135 -14.60 -5.48 20.87
N LEU A 136 -14.44 -5.50 22.20
CA LEU A 136 -15.27 -6.30 23.09
C LEU A 136 -16.74 -5.86 23.07
N ASN A 137 -16.98 -4.55 23.12
CA ASN A 137 -18.34 -4.00 23.06
C ASN A 137 -19.05 -4.28 21.72
N ASN A 138 -18.29 -4.50 20.66
CA ASN A 138 -18.83 -4.90 19.36
C ASN A 138 -18.94 -6.43 19.16
N GLY A 139 -18.64 -7.22 20.20
CA GLY A 139 -18.94 -8.65 20.24
C GLY A 139 -17.75 -9.56 19.99
N ILE A 140 -16.51 -9.06 20.02
CA ILE A 140 -15.33 -9.93 20.07
C ILE A 140 -15.28 -10.69 21.40
N LYS A 141 -15.11 -12.00 21.32
CA LYS A 141 -15.03 -12.94 22.46
C LYS A 141 -13.79 -13.81 22.45
N GLU A 142 -13.04 -13.80 21.35
CA GLU A 142 -11.87 -14.65 21.16
C GLU A 142 -10.63 -14.15 21.92
N LEU A 143 -9.57 -14.96 21.90
CA LEU A 143 -8.28 -14.58 22.45
C LEU A 143 -7.83 -13.24 21.85
N LEU A 144 -7.57 -12.26 22.70
CA LEU A 144 -6.94 -11.01 22.30
C LEU A 144 -5.43 -11.14 22.34
N LEU A 145 -4.75 -10.56 21.36
CA LEU A 145 -3.29 -10.51 21.31
C LEU A 145 -2.78 -9.11 20.94
N THR A 146 -1.52 -8.83 21.25
CA THR A 146 -0.76 -7.67 20.77
C THR A 146 0.55 -8.18 20.16
N SER A 147 1.14 -7.44 19.24
CA SER A 147 2.41 -7.80 18.61
C SER A 147 3.37 -6.62 18.65
N GLU A 148 4.64 -6.88 18.96
CA GLU A 148 5.69 -5.86 19.01
C GLU A 148 7.01 -6.39 18.46
N ASN A 149 7.74 -5.54 17.73
CA ASN A 149 9.15 -5.78 17.42
C ASN A 149 10.06 -5.44 18.62
N ILE A 150 11.37 -5.57 18.46
CA ILE A 150 12.35 -5.34 19.54
C ILE A 150 12.30 -3.93 20.11
N PHE A 151 12.09 -2.91 19.28
CA PHE A 151 12.02 -1.52 19.70
C PHE A 151 10.74 -1.26 20.48
N GLY A 152 9.63 -1.82 20.01
CA GLY A 152 8.34 -1.74 20.67
C GLY A 152 8.37 -2.45 22.01
N LEU A 153 8.79 -3.71 22.06
CA LEU A 153 8.73 -4.52 23.28
C LEU A 153 9.63 -3.99 24.40
N GLN A 154 10.76 -3.35 24.07
CA GLN A 154 11.64 -2.71 25.06
C GLN A 154 11.01 -1.47 25.72
N ARG A 155 10.09 -0.79 25.03
CA ARG A 155 9.44 0.45 25.51
C ARG A 155 8.05 0.19 26.06
N ALA A 156 7.31 -0.72 25.42
CA ALA A 156 5.93 -1.00 25.71
C ALA A 156 5.80 -1.60 27.11
N PRO A 157 5.00 -0.99 27.99
CA PRO A 157 4.64 -1.64 29.25
C PRO A 157 3.82 -2.90 28.97
N PHE A 158 3.99 -3.92 29.82
CA PHE A 158 3.29 -5.19 29.68
C PHE A 158 1.76 -5.00 29.73
N TYR A 159 1.09 -5.32 28.63
CA TYR A 159 -0.37 -5.24 28.50
C TYR A 159 -1.06 -6.54 28.88
N LYS A 160 -1.33 -6.73 30.18
CA LYS A 160 -1.87 -7.99 30.75
C LYS A 160 -3.22 -8.50 30.22
N TYR A 161 -3.92 -7.72 29.39
CA TYR A 161 -5.27 -8.04 28.89
C TYR A 161 -5.27 -8.68 27.50
N ALA A 162 -4.09 -8.88 26.91
CA ALA A 162 -3.90 -9.56 25.65
C ALA A 162 -2.63 -10.43 25.74
N LEU A 163 -2.56 -11.48 24.91
CA LEU A 163 -1.35 -12.27 24.74
C LEU A 163 -0.28 -11.42 24.01
N PRO A 164 0.87 -11.10 24.63
CA PRO A 164 1.98 -10.48 23.92
C PRO A 164 2.63 -11.47 22.97
N THR A 165 2.82 -11.04 21.73
CA THR A 165 3.51 -11.77 20.67
C THR A 165 4.65 -10.91 20.11
N ALA A 166 5.59 -11.54 19.41
CA ALA A 166 6.80 -10.87 18.93
C ALA A 166 6.81 -10.76 17.40
N ASN A 167 7.48 -9.74 16.87
CA ASN A 167 7.73 -9.55 15.44
C ASN A 167 9.24 -9.47 15.22
N PHE A 168 9.80 -10.29 14.33
CA PHE A 168 11.24 -10.30 14.07
C PHE A 168 11.65 -11.02 12.77
N PRO A 169 12.80 -10.65 12.18
CA PRO A 169 13.32 -11.29 10.97
C PRO A 169 14.20 -12.50 11.27
N SER A 170 14.76 -12.59 12.49
CA SER A 170 15.79 -13.58 12.84
C SER A 170 15.68 -14.04 14.29
N MET A 171 16.26 -15.19 14.58
CA MET A 171 16.33 -15.73 15.94
C MET A 171 17.34 -15.01 16.84
N GLU A 172 18.18 -14.12 16.30
CA GLU A 172 18.98 -13.23 17.15
C GLU A 172 18.07 -12.31 17.95
N ASP A 173 17.14 -11.64 17.26
CA ASP A 173 16.15 -10.77 17.91
C ASP A 173 15.04 -11.59 18.58
N GLY A 174 14.58 -12.66 17.92
CA GLY A 174 13.55 -13.54 18.46
C GLY A 174 13.91 -14.14 19.82
N SER A 175 15.17 -14.52 20.04
CA SER A 175 15.62 -15.04 21.34
C SER A 175 15.57 -13.97 22.45
N LYS A 176 15.87 -12.71 22.12
CA LYS A 176 15.78 -11.58 23.07
C LYS A 176 14.31 -11.31 23.41
N LEU A 177 13.46 -11.25 22.39
CA LEU A 177 12.02 -10.99 22.54
C LEU A 177 11.30 -12.10 23.30
N PHE A 178 11.56 -13.37 22.98
CA PHE A 178 10.98 -14.51 23.71
C PHE A 178 11.41 -14.55 25.17
N ARG A 179 12.64 -14.14 25.49
CA ARG A 179 13.09 -14.00 26.89
C ARG A 179 12.27 -12.94 27.62
N MET A 180 12.10 -11.76 27.03
CA MET A 180 11.30 -10.69 27.61
C MET A 180 9.84 -11.11 27.85
N ILE A 181 9.22 -11.80 26.88
CA ILE A 181 7.85 -12.34 27.04
C ILE A 181 7.78 -13.34 28.20
N ARG A 182 8.76 -14.24 28.33
CA ARG A 182 8.82 -15.19 29.45
C ARG A 182 9.01 -14.51 30.80
N GLU A 183 9.74 -13.41 30.85
CA GLU A 183 9.92 -12.60 32.07
C GLU A 183 8.61 -11.91 32.49
N TRP A 184 7.80 -11.44 31.54
CA TRP A 184 6.48 -10.86 31.84
C TRP A 184 5.44 -11.91 32.25
N SER A 185 5.40 -13.04 31.56
CA SER A 185 4.47 -14.12 31.84
C SER A 185 5.04 -15.47 31.43
N PRO A 186 5.61 -16.23 32.38
CA PRO A 186 6.19 -17.55 32.11
C PRO A 186 5.17 -18.54 31.51
N GLU A 187 3.88 -18.36 31.82
CA GLU A 187 2.79 -19.25 31.41
C GLU A 187 2.30 -18.99 29.97
N PHE A 188 2.62 -17.84 29.38
CA PHE A 188 2.15 -17.51 28.05
C PHE A 188 2.85 -18.36 26.98
N PRO A 189 2.11 -18.83 25.95
CA PRO A 189 2.73 -19.47 24.80
C PRO A 189 3.61 -18.45 24.06
N LEU A 190 4.74 -18.92 23.55
CA LEU A 190 5.57 -18.10 22.67
C LEU A 190 4.96 -18.09 21.28
N MET A 191 4.86 -16.91 20.68
CA MET A 191 4.42 -16.76 19.31
C MET A 191 5.16 -15.60 18.65
N VAL A 192 5.68 -15.85 17.46
CA VAL A 192 6.05 -14.79 16.53
C VAL A 192 4.83 -14.49 15.65
N MET A 193 4.25 -13.30 15.81
CA MET A 193 3.09 -12.86 15.02
C MET A 193 3.50 -12.35 13.63
N GLU A 194 4.72 -11.87 13.49
CA GLU A 194 5.30 -11.57 12.19
C GLU A 194 6.74 -12.07 12.14
N PHE A 195 6.92 -13.27 11.59
CA PHE A 195 8.21 -13.72 11.12
C PHE A 195 8.38 -13.21 9.70
N TRP A 196 9.33 -12.30 9.47
CA TRP A 196 9.58 -11.71 8.16
C TRP A 196 10.48 -12.60 7.29
N PRO A 197 9.94 -13.41 6.35
CA PRO A 197 10.71 -14.40 5.62
C PRO A 197 11.38 -13.82 4.36
N GLY A 198 11.22 -12.53 4.12
CA GLY A 198 11.66 -11.75 2.97
C GLY A 198 11.49 -10.27 3.30
N TRP A 199 11.37 -9.38 2.31
CA TRP A 199 11.14 -7.95 2.54
C TRP A 199 10.52 -7.26 1.32
N PHE A 200 9.93 -6.09 1.55
CA PHE A 200 9.31 -5.25 0.52
C PHE A 200 10.30 -4.27 -0.13
N ASP A 201 9.95 -3.75 -1.31
CA ASP A 201 10.82 -2.86 -2.10
C ASP A 201 10.36 -1.41 -2.09
N HIS A 202 11.32 -0.50 -2.27
CA HIS A 202 11.07 0.91 -2.55
C HIS A 202 11.49 1.28 -3.97
N TRP A 203 10.83 2.29 -4.54
CA TRP A 203 11.23 2.79 -5.86
C TRP A 203 12.66 3.34 -5.84
N GLY A 204 13.48 2.89 -6.79
CA GLY A 204 14.87 3.28 -6.99
C GLY A 204 15.89 2.46 -6.19
N GLN A 205 15.45 1.46 -5.42
CA GLN A 205 16.31 0.53 -4.69
C GLN A 205 16.35 -0.86 -5.35
N PRO A 206 17.33 -1.73 -5.06
CA PRO A 206 17.32 -3.11 -5.53
C PRO A 206 16.15 -3.92 -4.96
N HIS A 207 15.80 -5.03 -5.63
CA HIS A 207 14.79 -5.97 -5.14
C HIS A 207 15.36 -6.74 -3.95
N LYS A 208 14.69 -6.72 -2.81
CA LYS A 208 15.17 -7.33 -1.57
C LYS A 208 14.73 -8.78 -1.45
N GLY A 209 15.55 -9.58 -0.78
CA GLY A 209 15.16 -10.92 -0.38
C GLY A 209 16.04 -11.51 0.70
N LEU A 210 15.53 -12.57 1.31
CA LEU A 210 16.21 -13.31 2.38
C LEU A 210 16.67 -14.66 1.84
N ASP A 211 17.92 -15.04 2.13
CA ASP A 211 18.40 -16.37 1.73
C ASP A 211 17.67 -17.50 2.47
N ILE A 212 17.62 -18.67 1.81
CA ILE A 212 16.94 -19.85 2.36
C ILE A 212 17.57 -20.31 3.69
N PRO A 213 18.92 -20.34 3.86
CA PRO A 213 19.52 -20.70 5.15
C PRO A 213 19.10 -19.81 6.32
N ALA A 214 19.03 -18.49 6.13
CA ALA A 214 18.58 -17.56 7.18
C ALA A 214 17.10 -17.74 7.50
N PHE A 215 16.26 -17.88 6.45
CA PHE A 215 14.85 -18.22 6.60
C PHE A 215 14.67 -19.52 7.41
N GLU A 216 15.40 -20.57 7.06
CA GLU A 216 15.37 -21.86 7.74
C GLU A 216 15.83 -21.77 9.19
N ALA A 217 16.94 -21.07 9.44
CA ALA A 217 17.49 -20.89 10.78
C ALA A 217 16.48 -20.19 11.70
N CYS A 218 15.78 -19.18 11.17
CA CYS A 218 14.75 -18.48 11.93
C CYS A 218 13.55 -19.39 12.20
N LEU A 219 12.94 -19.97 11.16
CA LEU A 219 11.74 -20.82 11.30
C LEU A 219 11.99 -22.02 12.21
N SER A 220 13.11 -22.73 12.01
CA SER A 220 13.46 -23.89 12.82
C SER A 220 13.73 -23.49 14.27
N GLY A 221 14.41 -22.37 14.50
CA GLY A 221 14.70 -21.88 15.85
C GLY A 221 13.45 -21.46 16.62
N VAL A 222 12.46 -20.85 15.95
CA VAL A 222 11.14 -20.57 16.57
C VAL A 222 10.47 -21.87 17.02
N LEU A 223 10.47 -22.89 16.15
CA LEU A 223 9.86 -24.18 16.45
C LEU A 223 10.62 -24.94 17.56
N ASP A 224 11.94 -24.88 17.57
CA ASP A 224 12.78 -25.48 18.61
C ASP A 224 12.61 -24.82 19.98
N ALA A 225 12.29 -23.52 20.01
CA ALA A 225 11.91 -22.80 21.22
C ALA A 225 10.47 -23.14 21.71
N GLY A 226 9.73 -23.98 20.98
CA GLY A 226 8.33 -24.29 21.25
C GLY A 226 7.37 -23.14 20.91
N GLY A 227 7.80 -22.22 20.04
CA GLY A 227 7.01 -21.08 19.60
C GLY A 227 6.06 -21.40 18.44
N SER A 228 4.91 -20.74 18.43
CA SER A 228 4.05 -20.63 17.24
C SER A 228 4.57 -19.55 16.30
N PHE A 229 4.20 -19.59 15.03
CA PHE A 229 4.64 -18.61 14.03
C PHE A 229 3.52 -18.19 13.08
N ASN A 230 3.63 -16.97 12.57
CA ASN A 230 2.93 -16.47 11.41
C ASN A 230 3.96 -15.86 10.45
N MET A 231 3.95 -16.30 9.18
CA MET A 231 4.92 -15.83 8.18
C MET A 231 4.37 -14.55 7.52
N TYR A 232 5.03 -13.42 7.76
CA TYR A 232 4.68 -12.12 7.20
C TYR A 232 5.72 -11.72 6.14
N MET A 233 5.55 -11.96 4.84
CA MET A 233 4.37 -12.53 4.18
C MET A 233 4.58 -13.99 3.78
N PHE A 234 3.53 -14.81 3.94
CA PHE A 234 3.46 -16.11 3.26
C PHE A 234 3.13 -15.95 1.77
N HIS A 235 2.25 -14.99 1.46
CA HIS A 235 1.91 -14.50 0.15
C HIS A 235 1.60 -13.01 0.29
N GLY A 236 2.40 -12.14 -0.32
CA GLY A 236 2.16 -10.69 -0.22
C GLY A 236 1.24 -10.17 -1.33
N GLY A 237 1.45 -10.59 -2.57
CA GLY A 237 0.59 -10.21 -3.70
C GLY A 237 0.95 -8.85 -4.29
N THR A 238 -0.03 -7.96 -4.45
CA THR A 238 0.14 -6.68 -5.17
C THR A 238 -0.61 -5.55 -4.45
N ASN A 239 0.08 -4.43 -4.28
CA ASN A 239 -0.49 -3.15 -3.86
C ASN A 239 -1.21 -2.48 -5.05
N PHE A 240 -2.39 -3.00 -5.42
CA PHE A 240 -3.17 -2.47 -6.54
C PHE A 240 -3.54 -0.99 -6.35
N GLY A 241 -3.76 -0.30 -7.47
CA GLY A 241 -4.13 1.10 -7.47
C GLY A 241 -3.12 2.01 -6.79
N PHE A 242 -3.59 2.81 -5.84
CA PHE A 242 -2.77 3.80 -5.14
C PHE A 242 -2.38 3.36 -3.72
N MET A 243 -2.47 2.07 -3.42
CA MET A 243 -2.46 1.57 -2.05
C MET A 243 -1.07 1.30 -1.47
N ALA A 244 -0.02 1.29 -2.29
CA ALA A 244 1.34 1.23 -1.78
C ALA A 244 1.60 2.46 -0.88
N GLY A 245 2.13 2.23 0.31
CA GLY A 245 2.46 3.29 1.24
C GLY A 245 3.87 3.85 1.03
N ALA A 246 4.47 4.30 2.13
CA ALA A 246 5.84 4.76 2.16
C ALA A 246 6.44 4.64 3.57
N ASN A 247 7.76 4.65 3.67
CA ASN A 247 8.43 4.81 4.95
C ASN A 247 9.11 6.18 5.08
N TYR A 248 9.28 6.61 6.33
CA TYR A 248 10.13 7.74 6.69
C TYR A 248 10.78 7.48 8.05
N PHE A 249 12.11 7.57 8.10
CA PHE A 249 12.92 7.49 9.32
C PHE A 249 13.59 8.84 9.57
N GLU A 250 13.77 9.21 10.84
CA GLU A 250 14.46 10.44 11.20
C GLU A 250 15.88 10.45 10.62
N GLY A 251 16.28 11.59 10.05
CA GLY A 251 17.56 11.72 9.33
C GLY A 251 17.61 11.02 7.95
N SER A 252 16.53 10.38 7.50
CA SER A 252 16.42 9.79 6.16
C SER A 252 15.46 10.56 5.24
N HIS A 253 15.34 10.11 4.00
CA HIS A 253 14.37 10.64 3.04
C HIS A 253 13.12 9.77 2.98
N TYR A 254 12.01 10.34 2.50
CA TYR A 254 10.79 9.60 2.17
C TYR A 254 11.10 8.48 1.15
N LYS A 255 10.58 7.28 1.39
CA LYS A 255 10.78 6.09 0.55
C LYS A 255 9.43 5.51 0.15
N PRO A 256 8.95 5.74 -1.08
CA PRO A 256 7.68 5.19 -1.54
C PRO A 256 7.82 3.71 -1.88
N ASP A 257 6.85 2.92 -1.41
CA ASP A 257 6.79 1.49 -1.65
C ASP A 257 6.39 1.19 -3.09
N VAL A 258 6.83 0.05 -3.62
CA VAL A 258 6.47 -0.36 -5.00
C VAL A 258 5.09 -1.02 -5.06
N THR A 259 4.57 -1.17 -6.28
CA THR A 259 3.28 -1.81 -6.51
C THR A 259 3.33 -3.33 -6.28
N SER A 260 4.42 -4.00 -6.65
CA SER A 260 4.57 -5.43 -6.33
C SER A 260 4.77 -5.61 -4.83
N TYR A 261 4.00 -6.49 -4.22
CA TYR A 261 4.19 -6.91 -2.85
C TYR A 261 4.64 -8.38 -2.82
N ASP A 262 5.49 -8.78 -3.77
CA ASP A 262 6.07 -10.13 -3.84
C ASP A 262 6.75 -10.54 -2.53
N TYR A 263 7.43 -9.58 -1.91
CA TYR A 263 8.05 -9.69 -0.59
C TYR A 263 9.20 -10.72 -0.52
N ASP A 264 9.59 -11.37 -1.63
CA ASP A 264 10.35 -12.61 -1.59
C ASP A 264 9.70 -13.66 -0.67
N ALA A 265 8.37 -13.68 -0.65
CA ALA A 265 7.58 -14.58 0.16
C ALA A 265 7.68 -16.04 -0.31
N PRO A 266 7.28 -17.03 0.52
CA PRO A 266 7.09 -18.41 0.10
C PRO A 266 6.25 -18.54 -1.19
N LEU A 267 5.19 -17.75 -1.36
CA LEU A 267 4.47 -17.62 -2.63
C LEU A 267 4.78 -16.29 -3.30
N SER A 268 5.10 -16.31 -4.58
CA SER A 268 5.38 -15.08 -5.35
C SER A 268 4.15 -14.15 -5.42
N GLU A 269 4.33 -12.95 -5.99
CA GLU A 269 3.23 -12.02 -6.32
C GLU A 269 2.07 -12.70 -7.07
N ALA A 270 2.36 -13.56 -8.05
CA ALA A 270 1.34 -14.30 -8.81
C ALA A 270 0.93 -15.66 -8.18
N GLY A 271 1.28 -15.90 -6.92
CA GLY A 271 0.91 -17.11 -6.18
C GLY A 271 1.70 -18.37 -6.54
N ASP A 272 2.84 -18.25 -7.24
CA ASP A 272 3.65 -19.40 -7.63
C ASP A 272 4.44 -19.98 -6.46
N ILE A 273 4.59 -21.31 -6.47
CA ILE A 273 5.44 -22.05 -5.55
C ILE A 273 6.91 -21.68 -5.77
N THR A 274 7.59 -21.24 -4.71
CA THR A 274 9.02 -20.90 -4.71
C THR A 274 9.87 -21.96 -4.01
N PRO A 275 11.21 -21.91 -4.14
CA PRO A 275 12.10 -22.72 -3.29
C PRO A 275 11.87 -22.50 -1.77
N LYS A 276 11.47 -21.29 -1.35
CA LYS A 276 11.20 -20.98 0.05
C LYS A 276 9.92 -21.64 0.56
N TYR A 277 8.88 -21.75 -0.28
CA TYR A 277 7.70 -22.58 0.03
C TYR A 277 8.08 -24.04 0.26
N MET A 278 8.90 -24.61 -0.63
CA MET A 278 9.31 -26.01 -0.51
C MET A 278 10.06 -26.24 0.80
N ARG A 279 11.00 -25.34 1.15
CA ARG A 279 11.74 -25.45 2.40
C ARG A 279 10.84 -25.29 3.63
N ALA A 280 9.89 -24.36 3.62
CA ALA A 280 8.91 -24.21 4.70
C ALA A 280 8.14 -25.51 4.94
N ARG A 281 7.65 -26.13 3.86
CA ARG A 281 6.90 -27.41 3.92
C ARG A 281 7.76 -28.54 4.47
N GLU A 282 9.02 -28.64 4.05
CA GLU A 282 9.97 -29.64 4.57
C GLU A 282 10.20 -29.49 6.07
N ILE A 283 10.49 -28.28 6.55
CA ILE A 283 10.72 -28.02 7.99
C ILE A 283 9.49 -28.41 8.82
N ILE A 284 8.28 -28.06 8.36
CA ILE A 284 7.02 -28.42 9.03
C ILE A 284 6.88 -29.95 9.14
N LEU A 285 7.18 -30.68 8.07
CA LEU A 285 7.16 -32.15 8.05
C LEU A 285 8.24 -32.76 8.96
N GLU A 286 9.47 -32.24 8.91
CA GLU A 286 10.61 -32.69 9.74
C GLU A 286 10.32 -32.54 11.23
N LYS A 287 9.70 -31.43 11.64
CA LYS A 287 9.29 -31.17 13.03
C LYS A 287 8.04 -31.96 13.45
N GLY A 288 7.47 -32.78 12.56
CA GLY A 288 6.28 -33.58 12.83
C GLY A 288 5.02 -32.75 13.07
N LEU A 289 5.04 -31.47 12.66
CA LEU A 289 3.91 -30.56 12.78
C LEU A 289 2.94 -30.89 11.65
N LYS A 290 1.84 -31.56 12.00
CA LYS A 290 0.74 -31.81 11.09
C LYS A 290 -0.57 -31.38 11.74
N PRO A 291 -1.51 -30.79 10.98
CA PRO A 291 -2.82 -30.49 11.53
C PRO A 291 -3.46 -31.73 12.15
N GLN A 292 -4.16 -31.56 13.28
CA GLN A 292 -4.76 -32.67 14.01
C GLN A 292 -5.73 -33.44 13.11
N GLY A 293 -5.61 -34.77 13.09
CA GLY A 293 -6.44 -35.64 12.25
C GLY A 293 -5.95 -35.83 10.82
N ILE A 294 -4.82 -35.22 10.42
CA ILE A 294 -4.21 -35.43 9.11
C ILE A 294 -3.06 -36.46 9.21
N THR A 295 -3.10 -37.47 8.34
CA THR A 295 -2.05 -38.50 8.23
C THR A 295 -0.87 -38.05 7.36
N SER A 296 -1.15 -37.24 6.32
CA SER A 296 -0.17 -36.63 5.40
C SER A 296 -0.66 -35.28 4.87
N LEU A 297 0.24 -34.33 4.60
CA LEU A 297 -0.15 -33.04 4.04
C LEU A 297 -0.85 -33.18 2.67
N PRO A 298 -1.81 -32.29 2.32
CA PRO A 298 -2.42 -32.26 1.00
C PRO A 298 -1.40 -32.09 -0.12
N GLU A 299 -1.76 -32.49 -1.34
CA GLU A 299 -0.97 -32.21 -2.53
C GLU A 299 -0.86 -30.71 -2.79
N ILE A 300 0.27 -30.27 -3.34
CA ILE A 300 0.50 -28.87 -3.72
C ILE A 300 -0.32 -28.59 -4.99
N PRO A 301 -1.22 -27.58 -4.99
CA PRO A 301 -1.90 -27.17 -6.21
C PRO A 301 -0.90 -26.71 -7.28
N PRO A 302 -1.16 -26.97 -8.58
CA PRO A 302 -0.29 -26.49 -9.64
C PRO A 302 -0.32 -24.95 -9.73
N ASN A 303 0.79 -24.35 -10.16
CA ASN A 303 0.86 -22.93 -10.46
C ASN A 303 -0.16 -22.54 -11.55
N LEU A 304 -0.76 -21.35 -11.42
CA LEU A 304 -1.68 -20.83 -12.42
C LEU A 304 -0.95 -20.53 -13.74
N PRO A 305 -1.58 -20.81 -14.89
CA PRO A 305 -0.95 -20.60 -16.19
C PRO A 305 -0.69 -19.12 -16.44
N LYS A 306 0.50 -18.82 -16.96
CA LYS A 306 0.94 -17.49 -17.38
C LYS A 306 1.14 -17.46 -18.88
N LYS A 307 0.80 -16.33 -19.52
CA LYS A 307 0.89 -16.20 -20.98
C LYS A 307 1.47 -14.85 -21.39
N ALA A 308 2.42 -14.90 -22.31
CA ALA A 308 2.87 -13.74 -23.06
C ALA A 308 1.88 -13.49 -24.20
N TYR A 309 1.07 -12.43 -24.10
CA TYR A 309 0.18 -12.01 -25.18
C TYR A 309 0.90 -11.17 -26.26
N GLY A 310 2.20 -10.93 -26.09
CA GLY A 310 3.04 -10.27 -27.07
C GLY A 310 2.94 -8.75 -27.02
N LYS A 311 3.42 -8.11 -28.08
CA LYS A 311 3.56 -6.66 -28.18
C LYS A 311 2.41 -6.07 -29.01
N ILE A 312 1.74 -5.07 -28.46
CA ILE A 312 0.59 -4.40 -29.07
C ILE A 312 0.90 -2.92 -29.25
N ALA A 313 0.50 -2.35 -30.38
CA ALA A 313 0.61 -0.91 -30.61
C ALA A 313 -0.36 -0.14 -29.71
N VAL A 314 0.06 1.03 -29.21
CA VAL A 314 -0.89 2.01 -28.70
C VAL A 314 -1.77 2.43 -29.86
N SER A 315 -3.08 2.42 -29.66
CA SER A 315 -4.06 2.64 -30.73
C SER A 315 -4.51 4.09 -30.84
N GLN A 316 -4.49 4.83 -29.73
CA GLN A 316 -4.93 6.21 -29.63
C GLN A 316 -4.52 6.82 -28.29
N TYR A 317 -4.57 8.15 -28.17
CA TYR A 317 -4.32 8.85 -26.92
C TYR A 317 -5.21 10.09 -26.73
N LEU A 318 -5.36 10.53 -25.49
CA LEU A 318 -5.88 11.85 -25.12
C LEU A 318 -4.73 12.68 -24.55
N ASP A 319 -4.51 13.87 -25.10
CA ASP A 319 -3.60 14.85 -24.48
C ASP A 319 -4.19 15.38 -23.16
N PHE A 320 -3.32 15.91 -22.31
CA PHE A 320 -3.74 16.36 -20.99
C PHE A 320 -4.81 17.45 -21.01
N ARG A 321 -4.76 18.40 -21.95
CA ARG A 321 -5.78 19.47 -22.04
C ARG A 321 -7.16 18.89 -22.31
N THR A 322 -7.22 17.88 -23.19
CA THR A 322 -8.45 17.15 -23.47
C THR A 322 -8.93 16.39 -22.23
N VAL A 323 -8.02 15.72 -21.50
CA VAL A 323 -8.35 15.06 -20.23
C VAL A 323 -8.96 16.04 -19.22
N LEU A 324 -8.35 17.21 -19.02
CA LEU A 324 -8.83 18.24 -18.10
C LEU A 324 -10.17 18.83 -18.54
N SER A 325 -10.44 18.91 -19.84
CA SER A 325 -11.73 19.39 -20.36
C SER A 325 -12.91 18.49 -20.01
N LEU A 326 -12.66 17.23 -19.64
CA LEU A 326 -13.67 16.27 -19.20
C LEU A 326 -14.01 16.42 -17.70
N MET A 327 -13.32 17.32 -17.00
CA MET A 327 -13.37 17.45 -15.56
C MET A 327 -13.92 18.81 -15.13
N THR A 328 -14.55 18.84 -13.96
CA THR A 328 -14.97 20.09 -13.32
C THR A 328 -13.88 20.53 -12.35
N ALA A 329 -13.37 21.75 -12.53
CA ALA A 329 -12.40 22.33 -11.61
C ALA A 329 -13.06 22.79 -10.30
N ILE A 330 -12.38 22.58 -9.19
CA ILE A 330 -12.64 23.27 -7.92
C ILE A 330 -11.93 24.62 -7.98
N THR A 331 -12.64 25.71 -7.70
CA THR A 331 -12.05 27.06 -7.66
C THR A 331 -11.63 27.40 -6.23
N SER A 332 -10.43 27.94 -6.06
CA SER A 332 -9.92 28.36 -4.76
C SER A 332 -9.04 29.60 -4.87
N THR A 333 -9.06 30.47 -3.86
CA THR A 333 -8.17 31.65 -3.82
C THR A 333 -6.71 31.24 -3.67
N GLU A 334 -6.44 30.11 -2.99
CA GLU A 334 -5.10 29.59 -2.69
C GLU A 334 -5.02 28.09 -3.05
N PRO A 335 -3.83 27.53 -3.26
CA PRO A 335 -3.68 26.08 -3.34
C PRO A 335 -4.21 25.44 -2.05
N ALA A 336 -4.84 24.28 -2.19
CA ALA A 336 -5.36 23.50 -1.06
C ALA A 336 -4.81 22.08 -1.09
N LEU A 337 -4.51 21.53 0.08
CA LEU A 337 -4.14 20.13 0.24
C LEU A 337 -5.28 19.21 -0.21
N MET A 338 -4.95 18.03 -0.70
CA MET A 338 -5.90 17.06 -1.28
C MET A 338 -7.05 16.75 -0.32
N GLU A 339 -6.74 16.57 0.97
CA GLU A 339 -7.70 16.23 2.03
C GLU A 339 -8.63 17.39 2.40
N ASN A 340 -8.29 18.62 2.00
CA ASN A 340 -9.06 19.84 2.29
C ASN A 340 -9.85 20.33 1.08
N LEU A 341 -9.80 19.64 -0.05
CA LEU A 341 -10.56 20.00 -1.24
C LEU A 341 -12.06 19.80 -1.01
N ASP A 342 -12.87 20.66 -1.64
CA ASP A 342 -14.31 20.43 -1.77
C ASP A 342 -14.59 19.32 -2.80
N TYR A 343 -14.15 18.11 -2.45
CA TYR A 343 -14.25 16.90 -3.26
C TYR A 343 -15.03 15.85 -2.47
N HIS A 344 -15.92 15.14 -3.16
CA HIS A 344 -16.83 14.14 -2.58
C HIS A 344 -17.47 14.59 -1.26
N GLN A 345 -18.43 15.52 -1.36
CA GLN A 345 -19.13 16.11 -0.19
C GLN A 345 -18.18 16.84 0.79
N GLY A 346 -17.05 17.32 0.28
CA GLY A 346 -16.04 18.03 1.05
C GLY A 346 -15.15 17.16 1.93
N TYR A 347 -15.14 15.83 1.76
CA TYR A 347 -14.22 14.94 2.48
C TYR A 347 -12.80 14.91 1.90
N GLY A 348 -12.58 15.63 0.80
CA GLY A 348 -11.28 15.72 0.15
C GLY A 348 -11.01 14.55 -0.80
N GLN A 349 -9.91 14.68 -1.54
CA GLN A 349 -9.41 13.64 -2.43
C GLN A 349 -8.48 12.70 -1.66
N CYS A 350 -8.81 11.40 -1.65
CA CYS A 350 -8.04 10.41 -0.90
C CYS A 350 -6.72 10.04 -1.59
N PHE A 351 -6.76 9.78 -2.90
CA PHE A 351 -5.64 9.19 -3.65
C PHE A 351 -5.50 9.80 -5.05
N GLY A 352 -4.41 9.44 -5.72
CA GLY A 352 -4.16 9.78 -7.12
C GLY A 352 -3.37 11.07 -7.30
N TYR A 353 -3.82 11.91 -8.23
CA TYR A 353 -3.14 13.12 -8.65
C TYR A 353 -4.02 14.35 -8.47
N VAL A 354 -3.43 15.52 -8.30
CA VAL A 354 -4.14 16.79 -8.30
C VAL A 354 -3.39 17.78 -9.18
N LEU A 355 -4.08 18.41 -10.12
CA LEU A 355 -3.53 19.49 -10.92
C LEU A 355 -3.97 20.83 -10.34
N TYR A 356 -3.02 21.72 -10.05
CA TYR A 356 -3.27 23.12 -9.72
C TYR A 356 -2.96 23.98 -10.94
N GLN A 357 -3.96 24.71 -11.44
CA GLN A 357 -3.82 25.58 -12.60
C GLN A 357 -4.14 27.03 -12.22
N ALA A 358 -3.32 27.96 -12.68
CA ALA A 358 -3.54 29.39 -12.54
C ALA A 358 -3.07 30.14 -13.80
N GLU A 359 -3.62 31.32 -14.04
CA GLU A 359 -3.07 32.28 -14.97
C GLU A 359 -2.08 33.18 -14.22
N ILE A 360 -0.90 33.39 -14.79
CA ILE A 360 0.19 34.14 -14.15
C ILE A 360 0.61 35.36 -14.97
N GLN A 361 1.08 36.39 -14.25
CA GLN A 361 1.66 37.58 -14.84
C GLN A 361 3.06 37.31 -15.40
N ALA A 362 3.63 38.29 -16.09
CA ALA A 362 5.04 38.24 -16.48
C ALA A 362 5.95 38.13 -15.25
N GLY A 363 6.93 37.24 -15.31
CA GLY A 363 7.88 36.99 -14.23
C GLY A 363 8.88 35.88 -14.58
N THR A 364 9.74 35.52 -13.62
CA THR A 364 10.87 34.61 -13.89
C THR A 364 11.07 33.47 -12.91
N GLU A 365 10.69 33.63 -11.65
CA GLU A 365 10.98 32.67 -10.59
C GLU A 365 9.70 32.24 -9.88
N LEU A 366 9.41 30.94 -9.88
CA LEU A 366 8.38 30.34 -9.06
C LEU A 366 8.97 29.94 -7.71
N SER A 367 8.26 30.16 -6.61
CA SER A 367 8.66 29.67 -5.29
C SER A 367 7.50 29.06 -4.52
N PHE A 368 7.77 28.02 -3.74
CA PHE A 368 6.81 27.34 -2.88
C PHE A 368 7.10 27.64 -1.40
N THR A 369 6.05 27.70 -0.59
CA THR A 369 6.20 27.70 0.88
C THR A 369 6.90 26.42 1.36
N ASP A 370 6.48 25.28 0.82
CA ASP A 370 7.14 24.00 1.02
C ASP A 370 7.12 23.13 -0.23
N ILE A 371 8.00 22.14 -0.31
CA ILE A 371 8.03 21.22 -1.44
C ILE A 371 6.68 20.51 -1.54
N PRO A 372 5.99 20.55 -2.71
CA PRO A 372 4.73 19.86 -2.89
C PRO A 372 4.84 18.36 -2.58
N LYS A 373 3.87 17.83 -1.83
CA LYS A 373 3.89 16.45 -1.36
C LYS A 373 3.10 15.53 -2.30
N ASP A 374 3.68 14.49 -2.89
CA ASP A 374 5.07 14.01 -2.71
C ASP A 374 5.98 14.32 -3.90
N ARG A 375 5.39 14.51 -5.09
CA ARG A 375 6.11 14.81 -6.33
C ARG A 375 5.29 15.74 -7.21
N ALA A 376 5.90 16.80 -7.73
CA ALA A 376 5.24 17.78 -8.58
C ALA A 376 5.98 17.98 -9.91
N GLN A 377 5.23 18.04 -11.01
CA GLN A 377 5.71 18.54 -12.30
C GLN A 377 5.14 19.95 -12.52
N VAL A 378 6.01 20.90 -12.84
CA VAL A 378 5.63 22.29 -13.11
C VAL A 378 5.69 22.53 -14.61
N PHE A 379 4.59 23.02 -15.18
CA PHE A 379 4.47 23.37 -16.58
C PHE A 379 4.08 24.84 -16.74
N VAL A 380 4.61 25.48 -17.79
CA VAL A 380 4.15 26.79 -18.24
C VAL A 380 3.74 26.69 -19.70
N ASN A 381 2.48 27.05 -20.01
CA ASN A 381 1.88 26.92 -21.33
C ASN A 381 1.97 25.50 -21.93
N GLY A 382 1.99 24.47 -21.05
CA GLY A 382 2.13 23.06 -21.41
C GLY A 382 3.58 22.57 -21.58
N GLU A 383 4.59 23.42 -21.39
CA GLU A 383 6.00 23.03 -21.41
C GLU A 383 6.50 22.70 -19.99
N GLU A 384 7.06 21.52 -19.78
CA GLU A 384 7.62 21.11 -18.47
C GLU A 384 8.86 21.95 -18.15
N LYS A 385 8.82 22.65 -17.01
CA LYS A 385 9.91 23.50 -16.51
C LYS A 385 10.72 22.84 -15.42
N ALA A 386 10.08 22.04 -14.57
CA ALA A 386 10.76 21.38 -13.45
C ALA A 386 9.98 20.19 -12.91
N VAL A 387 10.70 19.33 -12.18
CA VAL A 387 10.15 18.26 -11.36
C VAL A 387 10.70 18.41 -9.94
N LEU A 388 9.81 18.52 -8.96
CA LEU A 388 10.12 18.55 -7.53
C LEU A 388 9.71 17.23 -6.89
N ASN A 389 10.47 16.76 -5.91
CA ASN A 389 10.11 15.60 -5.08
C ASN A 389 10.76 15.73 -3.69
N TRP A 390 10.62 14.71 -2.84
CA TRP A 390 11.18 14.68 -1.49
C TRP A 390 12.72 14.80 -1.39
N LEU A 391 13.46 14.68 -2.50
CA LEU A 391 14.91 14.93 -2.56
C LEU A 391 15.24 16.38 -2.94
N SER A 392 14.25 17.16 -3.37
CA SER A 392 14.43 18.57 -3.71
C SER A 392 14.63 19.40 -2.45
N THR A 393 15.74 20.13 -2.38
CA THR A 393 16.03 21.08 -1.30
C THR A 393 15.69 22.51 -1.67
N ASP A 394 15.72 22.84 -2.96
CA ASP A 394 15.37 24.17 -3.46
C ASP A 394 13.85 24.28 -3.64
N LYS A 395 13.28 25.32 -3.02
CA LYS A 395 11.86 25.67 -3.12
C LYS A 395 11.59 26.67 -4.24
N LYS A 396 12.62 27.10 -4.96
CA LYS A 396 12.57 28.05 -6.08
C LYS A 396 12.86 27.34 -7.40
N ILE A 397 12.17 27.77 -8.45
CA ILE A 397 12.34 27.28 -9.81
C ILE A 397 12.49 28.49 -10.73
N ASN A 398 13.58 28.54 -11.47
CA ASN A 398 13.74 29.50 -12.57
C ASN A 398 12.91 29.02 -13.77
N LEU A 399 11.87 29.78 -14.12
CA LEU A 399 10.98 29.50 -15.24
C LEU A 399 11.50 30.06 -16.58
N GLY A 400 12.55 30.89 -16.55
CA GLY A 400 12.90 31.78 -17.65
C GLY A 400 11.91 32.95 -17.77
N GLN A 401 12.03 33.75 -18.82
CA GLN A 401 11.12 34.88 -19.05
C GLN A 401 9.72 34.39 -19.43
N ILE A 402 8.73 34.61 -18.56
CA ILE A 402 7.33 34.29 -18.80
C ILE A 402 6.55 35.54 -19.21
N SER A 403 5.61 35.39 -20.14
CA SER A 403 4.73 36.47 -20.61
C SER A 403 3.45 36.57 -19.79
N ASP A 404 2.87 37.76 -19.73
CA ASP A 404 1.56 37.99 -19.10
C ASP A 404 0.46 37.12 -19.72
N GLY A 405 -0.42 36.58 -18.88
CA GLY A 405 -1.49 35.67 -19.30
C GLY A 405 -1.04 34.22 -19.56
N SER A 406 0.19 33.85 -19.17
CA SER A 406 0.65 32.46 -19.31
C SER A 406 -0.09 31.54 -18.35
N SER A 407 -0.33 30.30 -18.76
CA SER A 407 -0.93 29.28 -17.90
C SER A 407 0.17 28.54 -17.13
N LEU A 408 0.10 28.59 -15.80
CA LEU A 408 0.88 27.76 -14.88
C LEU A 408 0.07 26.53 -14.49
N GLU A 409 0.69 25.35 -14.59
CA GLU A 409 0.09 24.07 -14.26
C GLU A 409 1.07 23.29 -13.36
N ILE A 410 0.60 22.81 -12.21
CA ILE A 410 1.40 22.06 -11.25
C ILE A 410 0.70 20.73 -10.98
N LEU A 411 1.17 19.66 -11.61
CA LEU A 411 0.64 18.31 -11.43
C LEU A 411 1.33 17.66 -10.24
N VAL A 412 0.60 17.45 -9.15
CA VAL A 412 1.10 16.81 -7.94
C VAL A 412 0.59 15.38 -7.86
N GLU A 413 1.50 14.45 -7.60
CA GLU A 413 1.22 13.05 -7.32
C GLU A 413 1.31 12.81 -5.80
N ASN A 414 0.21 12.31 -5.21
CA ASN A 414 0.29 11.60 -3.93
C ASN A 414 0.96 10.25 -4.23
N HIS A 415 2.14 10.01 -3.69
CA HIS A 415 2.93 8.83 -4.02
C HIS A 415 2.77 7.68 -3.00
N GLY A 416 1.97 7.90 -1.95
CA GLY A 416 1.75 7.01 -0.82
C GLY A 416 1.99 7.76 0.48
N ARG A 417 1.04 7.73 1.42
CA ARG A 417 1.23 8.26 2.78
C ARG A 417 2.13 7.34 3.59
N VAL A 418 2.95 7.95 4.44
CA VAL A 418 3.87 7.22 5.31
C VAL A 418 3.07 6.28 6.22
N ASN A 419 3.46 5.00 6.23
CA ASN A 419 2.77 3.92 6.93
C ASN A 419 3.48 3.45 8.20
N TYR A 420 4.74 3.86 8.40
CA TYR A 420 5.54 3.58 9.57
C TYR A 420 6.38 4.81 9.94
N ILE A 421 6.48 5.10 11.24
CA ILE A 421 7.35 6.13 11.80
C ILE A 421 7.99 5.62 13.10
N GLU A 422 9.13 6.21 13.44
CA GLU A 422 9.81 5.92 14.71
C GLU A 422 9.08 6.56 15.90
N TYR A 423 9.28 5.95 17.06
CA TYR A 423 8.75 6.40 18.35
C TYR A 423 9.04 7.89 18.58
N GLY A 424 8.01 8.64 19.01
CA GLY A 424 8.13 10.07 19.32
C GLY A 424 7.97 11.01 18.13
N SER A 425 7.88 10.49 16.91
CA SER A 425 7.55 11.28 15.72
C SER A 425 6.04 11.60 15.66
N ASN A 426 5.70 12.86 15.36
CA ASN A 426 4.32 13.28 15.12
C ASN A 426 3.92 13.23 13.64
N ARG A 427 4.80 12.72 12.77
CA ARG A 427 4.68 12.83 11.31
C ARG A 427 3.38 12.25 10.76
N PHE A 428 2.83 11.19 11.36
CA PHE A 428 1.54 10.63 10.91
C PHE A 428 0.42 11.67 10.87
N ASN A 429 0.44 12.68 11.75
CA ASN A 429 -0.58 13.74 11.78
C ASN A 429 -0.39 14.79 10.65
N GLU A 430 0.71 14.71 9.90
CA GLU A 430 1.17 15.69 8.90
C GLU A 430 1.22 15.14 7.47
N GLU A 431 0.69 13.94 7.24
CA GLU A 431 0.72 13.22 5.95
C GLU A 431 -0.32 13.72 4.92
N ARG A 432 -0.69 15.01 5.00
CA ARG A 432 -1.50 15.69 3.98
C ARG A 432 -0.71 15.83 2.68
N LYS A 433 -1.39 15.69 1.54
CA LYS A 433 -0.76 15.66 0.21
C LYS A 433 -1.20 16.84 -0.66
N GLY A 434 -0.44 17.15 -1.69
CA GLY A 434 -0.65 18.33 -2.54
C GLY A 434 0.30 19.48 -2.21
N ILE A 435 -0.14 20.71 -2.47
CA ILE A 435 0.63 21.93 -2.20
C ILE A 435 0.28 22.47 -0.81
N CYS A 436 1.28 22.58 0.06
CA CYS A 436 1.16 23.20 1.37
C CYS A 436 1.58 24.68 1.30
N GLY A 437 0.71 25.58 1.74
CA GLY A 437 0.95 27.02 1.75
C GLY A 437 0.85 27.70 0.38
N SER A 438 1.42 28.90 0.26
CA SER A 438 1.32 29.70 -0.95
C SER A 438 2.39 29.35 -2.00
N VAL A 439 2.04 29.61 -3.25
CA VAL A 439 2.96 29.59 -4.40
C VAL A 439 3.09 31.03 -4.89
N LYS A 440 4.31 31.46 -5.17
CA LYS A 440 4.62 32.83 -5.57
C LYS A 440 5.36 32.87 -6.90
N LEU A 441 5.12 33.91 -7.68
CA LEU A 441 5.92 34.31 -8.84
C LEU A 441 6.64 35.63 -8.49
N ASP A 442 7.96 35.66 -8.55
CA ASP A 442 8.79 36.81 -8.18
C ASP A 442 8.33 37.45 -6.85
N GLU A 443 8.19 36.62 -5.81
CA GLU A 443 7.74 36.97 -4.45
C GLU A 443 6.28 37.44 -4.31
N LYS A 444 5.50 37.50 -5.40
CA LYS A 444 4.07 37.81 -5.37
C LYS A 444 3.25 36.53 -5.37
N GLU A 445 2.30 36.43 -4.44
CA GLU A 445 1.42 35.25 -4.36
C GLU A 445 0.52 35.12 -5.58
N ILE A 446 0.48 33.91 -6.14
CA ILE A 446 -0.45 33.53 -7.18
C ILE A 446 -1.77 33.17 -6.51
N LYS A 447 -2.85 33.77 -7.00
CA LYS A 447 -4.22 33.58 -6.50
C LYS A 447 -5.12 33.05 -7.61
N GLN A 448 -6.34 32.67 -7.25
CA GLN A 448 -7.40 32.20 -8.18
C GLN A 448 -7.00 30.93 -8.94
N TRP A 449 -6.93 29.84 -8.19
CA TRP A 449 -6.59 28.51 -8.66
C TRP A 449 -7.82 27.75 -9.16
N ARG A 450 -7.61 27.02 -10.24
CA ARG A 450 -8.47 25.92 -10.71
C ARG A 450 -7.78 24.60 -10.36
N ILE A 451 -8.44 23.77 -9.56
CA ILE A 451 -7.87 22.54 -9.02
C ILE A 451 -8.64 21.35 -9.59
N PHE A 452 -7.92 20.37 -10.15
CA PHE A 452 -8.51 19.18 -10.79
C PHE A 452 -8.06 17.91 -10.06
N PRO A 453 -8.93 17.27 -9.28
CA PRO A 453 -8.69 15.97 -8.65
C PRO A 453 -8.77 14.81 -9.66
N LEU A 454 -7.66 14.11 -9.93
CA LEU A 454 -7.60 12.92 -10.79
C LEU A 454 -7.50 11.65 -9.94
N ASP A 455 -8.65 11.07 -9.59
CA ASP A 455 -8.75 9.89 -8.72
C ASP A 455 -8.76 8.55 -9.47
N PHE A 456 -8.95 8.57 -10.80
CA PHE A 456 -9.09 7.39 -11.64
C PHE A 456 -10.17 6.39 -11.18
N LYS A 457 -11.23 6.91 -10.54
CA LYS A 457 -12.42 6.13 -10.20
C LYS A 457 -13.41 6.06 -11.36
N SER A 458 -14.43 5.22 -11.21
CA SER A 458 -15.45 4.92 -12.23
C SER A 458 -15.98 6.17 -12.93
N LYS A 459 -16.38 7.21 -12.19
CA LYS A 459 -16.91 8.45 -12.78
C LYS A 459 -15.92 9.14 -13.74
N PHE A 460 -14.64 9.18 -13.37
CA PHE A 460 -13.61 9.78 -14.23
C PHE A 460 -13.27 8.87 -15.42
N LEU A 461 -13.11 7.57 -15.17
CA LEU A 461 -12.87 6.58 -16.23
C LEU A 461 -13.99 6.55 -17.27
N ASP A 462 -15.25 6.60 -16.84
CA ASP A 462 -16.41 6.67 -17.71
C ASP A 462 -16.39 7.91 -18.61
N SER A 463 -15.89 9.04 -18.11
CA SER A 463 -15.73 10.25 -18.91
C SER A 463 -14.64 10.12 -19.96
N LEU A 464 -13.54 9.41 -19.66
CA LEU A 464 -12.52 9.07 -20.66
C LEU A 464 -13.11 8.16 -21.77
N HIS A 465 -13.92 7.16 -21.39
CA HIS A 465 -14.55 6.23 -22.34
C HIS A 465 -15.54 6.90 -23.28
N ARG A 466 -16.30 7.88 -22.77
CA ARG A 466 -17.26 8.66 -23.58
C ARG A 466 -16.61 9.73 -24.45
N CYS A 467 -15.33 10.04 -24.22
CA CYS A 467 -14.64 11.04 -25.01
C CYS A 467 -14.49 10.56 -26.46
N SER A 468 -14.88 11.39 -27.43
CA SER A 468 -14.72 11.11 -28.86
C SER A 468 -13.44 11.70 -29.46
N ASN A 469 -12.73 12.55 -28.71
CA ASN A 469 -11.57 13.31 -29.18
C ASN A 469 -10.23 12.55 -29.05
N TRP A 470 -10.28 11.22 -29.15
CA TRP A 470 -9.07 10.41 -29.17
C TRP A 470 -8.25 10.68 -30.43
N LYS A 471 -6.96 10.92 -30.25
CA LYS A 471 -6.01 11.23 -31.31
C LYS A 471 -5.26 9.98 -31.74
N SER A 472 -4.85 9.95 -33.00
CA SER A 472 -3.95 8.91 -33.51
C SER A 472 -2.64 8.90 -32.72
N PRO A 473 -2.09 7.73 -32.40
CA PRO A 473 -0.92 7.59 -31.54
C PRO A 473 0.31 8.14 -32.27
N VAL A 474 1.12 8.89 -31.54
CA VAL A 474 2.43 9.35 -31.99
C VAL A 474 3.40 8.97 -30.87
N GLU A 475 4.55 8.40 -31.22
CA GLU A 475 5.60 8.12 -30.24
C GLU A 475 6.31 9.42 -29.83
N GLY A 476 6.71 9.51 -28.57
CA GLY A 476 7.43 10.68 -28.07
C GLY A 476 6.58 11.93 -27.81
N VAL A 477 5.25 11.81 -27.69
CA VAL A 477 4.41 12.91 -27.18
C VAL A 477 4.82 13.21 -25.75
N ARG A 478 5.26 14.44 -25.51
CA ARG A 478 5.74 14.91 -24.22
C ARG A 478 4.62 15.42 -23.32
N GLY A 479 4.80 15.22 -22.03
CA GLY A 479 3.89 15.63 -20.95
C GLY A 479 2.82 14.57 -20.64
N PRO A 480 1.96 14.87 -19.65
CA PRO A 480 0.94 13.94 -19.20
C PRO A 480 -0.07 13.59 -20.31
N LEU A 481 -0.49 12.34 -20.39
CA LEU A 481 -1.50 11.88 -21.35
C LEU A 481 -2.14 10.57 -20.89
N VAL A 482 -3.27 10.23 -21.53
CA VAL A 482 -3.88 8.90 -21.41
C VAL A 482 -3.74 8.19 -22.74
N ALA A 483 -2.90 7.15 -22.79
CA ALA A 483 -2.79 6.25 -23.93
C ALA A 483 -3.80 5.10 -23.81
N LYS A 484 -4.26 4.57 -24.95
CA LYS A 484 -5.23 3.47 -25.02
C LYS A 484 -4.80 2.40 -26.02
N THR A 485 -4.92 1.15 -25.62
CA THR A 485 -4.80 -0.01 -26.52
C THR A 485 -5.85 -1.08 -26.19
N THR A 486 -5.96 -2.10 -27.05
CA THR A 486 -6.91 -3.20 -26.88
C THR A 486 -6.19 -4.52 -27.09
N LEU A 487 -6.19 -5.36 -26.06
CA LEU A 487 -5.71 -6.74 -26.11
C LEU A 487 -6.87 -7.66 -26.51
N HIS A 488 -6.72 -8.41 -27.60
CA HIS A 488 -7.66 -9.45 -27.98
C HIS A 488 -7.18 -10.82 -27.49
N ILE A 489 -8.04 -11.57 -26.80
CA ILE A 489 -7.74 -12.91 -26.28
C ILE A 489 -8.75 -13.91 -26.87
N ASP A 490 -8.25 -14.85 -27.68
CA ASP A 490 -9.11 -15.83 -28.36
C ASP A 490 -9.67 -16.93 -27.45
N SER A 491 -8.96 -17.24 -26.37
CA SER A 491 -9.23 -18.35 -25.44
C SER A 491 -9.55 -17.87 -24.02
N SER A 492 -9.72 -18.79 -23.07
CA SER A 492 -9.72 -18.44 -21.65
C SER A 492 -8.47 -17.63 -21.30
N PRO A 493 -8.62 -16.52 -20.56
CA PRO A 493 -7.49 -15.71 -20.14
C PRO A 493 -6.61 -16.46 -19.13
N CYS A 494 -5.33 -16.18 -19.20
CA CYS A 494 -4.27 -16.57 -18.27
C CYS A 494 -3.64 -15.31 -17.67
N ASP A 495 -2.97 -15.49 -16.53
CA ASP A 495 -2.18 -14.44 -15.89
C ASP A 495 -1.12 -13.91 -16.86
N THR A 496 -0.77 -12.63 -16.73
CA THR A 496 0.27 -12.00 -17.56
C THR A 496 0.89 -10.82 -16.83
N PHE A 497 1.96 -10.27 -17.38
CA PHE A 497 2.66 -9.11 -16.84
C PHE A 497 2.84 -8.05 -17.91
N LEU A 498 2.55 -6.80 -17.57
CA LEU A 498 2.77 -5.67 -18.46
C LEU A 498 4.20 -5.16 -18.33
N ASP A 499 5.02 -5.26 -19.37
CA ASP A 499 6.38 -4.72 -19.39
C ASP A 499 6.37 -3.20 -19.61
N MET A 500 6.84 -2.47 -18.61
CA MET A 500 6.83 -1.01 -18.55
C MET A 500 8.20 -0.37 -18.83
N LYS A 501 9.22 -1.13 -19.29
CA LYS A 501 10.56 -0.58 -19.60
C LYS A 501 10.55 0.55 -20.63
N GLY A 502 9.59 0.54 -21.56
CA GLY A 502 9.45 1.59 -22.58
C GLY A 502 8.73 2.85 -22.09
N TRP A 503 8.21 2.85 -20.87
CA TRP A 503 7.41 3.93 -20.30
C TRP A 503 8.18 4.63 -19.17
N ASN A 504 7.78 5.84 -18.79
CA ASN A 504 8.52 6.64 -17.81
C ASN A 504 7.91 6.52 -16.40
N LYS A 505 6.72 7.08 -16.17
CA LYS A 505 6.05 7.03 -14.86
C LYS A 505 4.56 7.21 -15.03
N GLY A 506 3.77 6.44 -14.28
CA GLY A 506 2.33 6.52 -14.42
C GLY A 506 1.56 5.42 -13.70
N ILE A 507 0.33 5.21 -14.17
CA ILE A 507 -0.53 4.09 -13.77
C ILE A 507 -1.12 3.38 -14.98
N VAL A 508 -1.60 2.16 -14.75
CA VAL A 508 -2.29 1.36 -15.77
C VAL A 508 -3.66 0.94 -15.29
N ILE A 509 -4.67 1.12 -16.15
CA ILE A 509 -6.03 0.67 -15.95
C ILE A 509 -6.33 -0.47 -16.94
N VAL A 510 -6.80 -1.61 -16.45
CA VAL A 510 -7.23 -2.75 -17.26
C VAL A 510 -8.71 -3.00 -17.00
N ASN A 511 -9.55 -2.89 -18.03
CA ASN A 511 -10.99 -3.10 -17.92
C ASN A 511 -11.62 -2.36 -16.71
N ASN A 512 -11.29 -1.08 -16.53
CA ASN A 512 -11.68 -0.22 -15.39
C ASN A 512 -11.07 -0.56 -14.02
N PHE A 513 -10.13 -1.50 -13.94
CA PHE A 513 -9.40 -1.81 -12.72
C PHE A 513 -8.03 -1.14 -12.73
N ASN A 514 -7.72 -0.37 -11.69
CA ASN A 514 -6.42 0.28 -11.54
C ASN A 514 -5.37 -0.72 -11.02
N LEU A 515 -4.45 -1.14 -11.89
CA LEU A 515 -3.38 -2.08 -11.52
C LEU A 515 -2.35 -1.45 -10.59
N GLY A 516 -2.22 -0.13 -10.62
CA GLY A 516 -1.27 0.61 -9.81
C GLY A 516 -0.13 1.22 -10.63
N ARG A 517 0.95 1.56 -9.92
CA ARG A 517 1.98 2.48 -10.39
C ARG A 517 3.11 1.75 -11.09
N TYR A 518 3.64 2.36 -12.15
CA TYR A 518 4.92 1.97 -12.73
C TYR A 518 5.87 3.16 -12.72
N TRP A 519 7.17 2.88 -12.62
CA TRP A 519 8.20 3.91 -12.71
C TRP A 519 9.53 3.36 -13.23
N LYS A 520 10.12 4.05 -14.20
CA LYS A 520 11.40 3.71 -14.85
C LYS A 520 12.61 3.66 -13.92
N VAL A 521 12.49 4.06 -12.65
CA VAL A 521 13.58 3.95 -11.67
C VAL A 521 13.72 2.54 -11.12
N GLY A 522 12.62 1.79 -11.00
CA GLY A 522 12.65 0.36 -10.62
C GLY A 522 12.50 0.19 -9.11
N PRO A 523 12.74 -0.99 -8.54
CA PRO A 523 13.34 -2.16 -9.19
C PRO A 523 12.34 -2.88 -10.10
N THR A 524 11.06 -2.91 -9.74
CA THR A 524 10.03 -3.52 -10.58
C THR A 524 9.85 -2.79 -11.91
N ARG A 525 9.74 -3.57 -12.98
CA ARG A 525 9.56 -3.14 -14.38
C ARG A 525 8.29 -3.70 -15.00
N THR A 526 7.52 -4.45 -14.23
CA THR A 526 6.28 -5.07 -14.68
C THR A 526 5.12 -4.82 -13.73
N LEU A 527 3.91 -4.78 -14.27
CA LEU A 527 2.67 -4.84 -13.49
C LEU A 527 1.99 -6.19 -13.70
N TYR A 528 1.66 -6.88 -12.62
CA TYR A 528 0.91 -8.14 -12.66
C TYR A 528 -0.53 -7.90 -13.10
N ILE A 529 -1.03 -8.73 -14.01
CA ILE A 529 -2.42 -8.77 -14.46
C ILE A 529 -3.00 -10.16 -14.18
N PRO A 530 -3.77 -10.31 -13.09
CA PRO A 530 -4.53 -11.51 -12.83
C PRO A 530 -5.51 -11.83 -13.96
N ALA A 531 -5.62 -13.11 -14.34
CA ALA A 531 -6.56 -13.58 -15.35
C ALA A 531 -8.02 -13.13 -15.10
N PRO A 532 -8.53 -13.05 -13.85
CA PRO A 532 -9.90 -12.56 -13.59
C PRO A 532 -10.16 -11.10 -13.97
N LEU A 533 -9.12 -10.28 -14.14
CA LEU A 533 -9.27 -8.91 -14.67
C LEU A 533 -9.39 -8.88 -16.20
N LEU A 534 -9.08 -9.99 -16.85
CA LEU A 534 -9.18 -10.17 -18.30
C LEU A 534 -10.43 -10.96 -18.67
N LYS A 535 -10.84 -10.85 -19.92
CA LYS A 535 -11.95 -11.61 -20.51
C LYS A 535 -11.56 -12.15 -21.87
N GLN A 536 -12.19 -13.25 -22.28
CA GLN A 536 -12.15 -13.66 -23.68
C GLN A 536 -12.73 -12.55 -24.56
N GLY A 537 -12.08 -12.28 -25.69
CA GLY A 537 -12.39 -11.16 -26.57
C GLY A 537 -11.56 -9.90 -26.26
N GLN A 538 -12.18 -8.73 -26.35
CA GLN A 538 -11.48 -7.44 -26.24
C GLN A 538 -11.28 -7.01 -24.79
N ASN A 539 -10.05 -6.66 -24.43
CA ASN A 539 -9.66 -6.11 -23.15
C ASN A 539 -9.07 -4.72 -23.36
N GLU A 540 -9.61 -3.73 -22.67
CA GLU A 540 -9.13 -2.37 -22.78
C GLU A 540 -8.03 -2.08 -21.78
N ILE A 541 -6.99 -1.40 -22.26
CA ILE A 541 -5.84 -1.00 -21.47
C ILE A 541 -5.68 0.51 -21.63
N LEU A 542 -5.81 1.25 -20.53
CA LEU A 542 -5.47 2.66 -20.46
C LEU A 542 -4.18 2.85 -19.67
N ILE A 543 -3.32 3.76 -20.12
CA ILE A 543 -2.07 4.08 -19.45
C ILE A 543 -2.04 5.60 -19.27
N PHE A 544 -2.05 6.06 -18.03
CA PHE A 544 -1.76 7.45 -17.73
C PHE A 544 -0.25 7.60 -17.58
N GLU A 545 0.40 8.25 -18.55
CA GLU A 545 1.84 8.47 -18.61
C GLU A 545 2.13 9.94 -18.34
N GLN A 546 3.13 10.24 -17.50
CA GLN A 546 3.41 11.58 -16.99
C GLN A 546 4.42 12.38 -17.83
N HIS A 547 5.32 11.72 -18.57
CA HIS A 547 6.47 12.37 -19.20
C HIS A 547 6.50 12.23 -20.71
N GLU A 548 6.44 11.01 -21.21
CA GLU A 548 6.61 10.75 -22.64
C GLU A 548 5.95 9.43 -23.05
N SER A 549 5.09 9.48 -24.07
CA SER A 549 4.38 8.30 -24.58
C SER A 549 5.33 7.28 -25.20
N CYS A 550 5.09 5.99 -24.92
CA CYS A 550 5.62 4.89 -25.71
C CYS A 550 4.62 4.48 -26.80
N GLY A 551 5.11 4.09 -27.98
CA GLY A 551 4.26 3.63 -29.08
C GLY A 551 3.65 2.25 -28.88
N THR A 552 4.09 1.48 -27.86
CA THR A 552 3.72 0.07 -27.71
C THR A 552 3.61 -0.37 -26.25
N VAL A 553 2.87 -1.44 -26.03
CA VAL A 553 2.67 -2.10 -24.74
C VAL A 553 2.99 -3.58 -24.92
N SER A 554 3.77 -4.18 -24.03
CA SER A 554 4.19 -5.59 -24.15
C SER A 554 3.68 -6.42 -22.99
N PHE A 555 3.09 -7.58 -23.30
CA PHE A 555 2.58 -8.56 -22.35
C PHE A 555 3.48 -9.78 -22.34
N ILE A 556 4.08 -10.08 -21.18
CA ILE A 556 5.03 -11.17 -20.98
C ILE A 556 4.50 -12.17 -19.93
N ASP A 557 5.14 -13.34 -19.82
CA ASP A 557 4.71 -14.46 -18.96
C ASP A 557 5.50 -14.58 -17.65
N ALA A 558 6.48 -13.71 -17.42
CA ALA A 558 7.25 -13.65 -16.18
C ALA A 558 7.44 -12.20 -15.70
N PRO A 559 7.46 -11.96 -14.38
CA PRO A 559 7.68 -10.63 -13.84
C PRO A 559 9.15 -10.21 -13.99
N LEU A 560 9.37 -8.89 -14.01
CA LEU A 560 10.69 -8.27 -13.99
C LEU A 560 10.79 -7.41 -12.72
N LEU A 561 11.08 -8.04 -11.57
CA LEU A 561 11.11 -7.37 -10.27
C LEU A 561 12.42 -6.63 -9.99
N GLY A 562 13.47 -6.82 -10.80
CA GLY A 562 14.78 -6.21 -10.63
C GLY A 562 15.87 -7.23 -10.25
N GLU A 563 17.11 -6.77 -10.10
CA GLU A 563 18.18 -7.62 -9.57
C GLU A 563 17.93 -7.86 -8.08
N LYS A 564 17.79 -9.14 -7.72
CA LYS A 564 17.55 -9.55 -6.34
C LYS A 564 18.84 -9.49 -5.54
N VAL A 565 18.88 -8.63 -4.54
CA VAL A 565 19.93 -8.62 -3.51
C VAL A 565 19.48 -9.51 -2.38
N VAL A 566 20.14 -10.65 -2.24
CA VAL A 566 19.86 -11.62 -1.18
C VAL A 566 20.78 -11.37 0.00
N THR A 567 20.20 -11.16 1.17
CA THR A 567 20.93 -10.92 2.41
C THR A 567 20.78 -12.09 3.38
N LYS A 568 21.74 -12.22 4.30
CA LYS A 568 21.71 -13.22 5.40
C LYS A 568 20.85 -12.79 6.58
N GLU A 569 20.57 -11.49 6.63
CA GLU A 569 19.69 -10.85 7.59
C GLU A 569 18.78 -9.96 6.77
N VAL A 570 17.50 -9.87 7.12
CA VAL A 570 16.66 -8.82 6.56
C VAL A 570 17.34 -7.51 6.91
N ASP A 571 17.62 -6.69 5.89
CA ASP A 571 18.19 -5.36 6.10
C ASP A 571 17.17 -4.51 6.84
N SER A 572 17.21 -4.61 8.17
CA SER A 572 16.38 -3.86 9.08
C SER A 572 16.83 -2.40 9.11
N ALA A 573 17.56 -1.87 8.11
CA ALA A 573 17.81 -0.44 7.94
C ALA A 573 16.53 0.41 7.70
N CYS A 574 15.35 -0.20 7.78
CA CYS A 574 14.08 0.44 8.14
C CYS A 574 13.86 0.56 9.66
N TYR A 575 14.87 0.32 10.45
CA TYR A 575 14.96 0.57 11.88
C TYR A 575 16.36 1.14 12.11
N PRO A 576 16.48 2.24 12.85
CA PRO A 576 17.76 2.88 13.04
C PRO A 576 18.68 1.90 13.76
N THR A 577 19.78 1.50 13.12
CA THR A 577 20.91 0.94 13.85
C THR A 577 21.43 2.05 14.74
N GLU A 578 21.28 1.92 16.06
CA GLU A 578 21.97 2.80 16.99
C GLU A 578 23.46 2.76 16.67
N SER A 579 23.98 3.85 16.11
CA SER A 579 25.41 4.12 16.18
C SER A 579 25.73 4.35 17.65
N VAL A 580 26.48 3.42 18.25
CA VAL A 580 27.08 3.54 19.59
C VAL A 580 27.79 4.87 19.78
#